data_AF-A0A7S0A1G8-F1
#
_entry.id   AF-A0A7S0A1G8-F1
#
_cell.length_a   1.000
_cell.length_b   1.000
_cell.length_c   1.000
_cell.angle_alpha   90.00
_cell.angle_beta   90.00
_cell.angle_gamma   90.00
#
_symmetry.space_group_name_H-M   'P 1'
#
loop_
_entity.id
_entity.type
_entity.pdbx_description
1 polymer ?
#
loop_
_entity_poly.entity_id
_entity_poly.type
_entity_poly.pdbx_seq_one_letter_code
_entity_poly.pdbx_strand_id
1 'polypeptide(L)'
;MLLLLDLSSTASSTPTRKNVFASSSSERTSANANDIMSYVSLPNTKCMDGTQAGYFIREGSSDSSNLFVIFLEGGGSCRTKEHCDQRVNTRLGSSDYWPESMEGKNFLSSDCEFNPDFCNAK
;
A
#
# COMPACT_ATOMS: atom_id res chain seq x y z
N MET A 1 18.85 22.34 -37.55
CA MET A 1 19.38 20.99 -37.29
C MET A 1 18.29 20.22 -36.54
N LEU A 2 17.49 19.42 -37.24
CA LEU A 2 16.60 18.47 -36.59
C LEU A 2 17.42 17.23 -36.22
N LEU A 3 17.21 16.70 -35.03
CA LEU A 3 17.53 15.31 -34.69
C LEU A 3 16.22 14.63 -34.31
N LEU A 4 15.70 13.83 -35.25
CA LEU A 4 14.72 12.80 -34.98
C LEU A 4 15.46 11.63 -34.33
N LEU A 5 14.94 11.12 -33.20
CA LEU A 5 15.33 9.83 -32.65
C LEU A 5 14.07 9.08 -32.21
N ASP A 6 13.57 8.29 -33.16
CA ASP A 6 12.93 6.98 -33.02
C ASP A 6 12.05 6.70 -31.79
N LEU A 7 10.73 6.59 -32.03
CA LEU A 7 9.80 5.94 -31.12
C LEU A 7 10.00 4.40 -31.15
N SER A 8 10.90 3.89 -30.32
CA SER A 8 10.87 2.47 -29.94
C SER A 8 9.74 2.22 -28.94
N SER A 9 8.53 2.03 -29.46
CA SER A 9 7.37 1.62 -28.66
C SER A 9 7.57 0.20 -28.11
N THR A 10 8.12 0.08 -26.90
CA THR A 10 8.05 -1.15 -26.11
C THR A 10 6.69 -1.21 -25.43
N ALA A 11 5.85 -2.13 -25.89
CA ALA A 11 4.54 -2.38 -25.29
C ALA A 11 4.73 -2.91 -23.86
N SER A 12 4.65 -2.02 -22.87
CA SER A 12 4.53 -2.42 -21.47
C SER A 12 3.15 -3.03 -21.27
N SER A 13 3.09 -4.37 -21.27
CA SER A 13 1.87 -5.11 -20.97
C SER A 13 1.56 -5.00 -19.47
N THR A 14 0.89 -3.92 -19.07
CA THR A 14 0.39 -3.74 -17.71
C THR A 14 -0.51 -4.92 -17.33
N PRO A 15 -0.15 -5.75 -16.33
CA PRO A 15 -1.00 -6.84 -15.90
C PRO A 15 -2.26 -6.26 -15.25
N THR A 16 -3.42 -6.44 -15.88
CA THR A 16 -4.69 -5.95 -15.33
C THR A 16 -5.00 -6.70 -14.03
N ARG A 17 -5.10 -5.97 -12.92
CA ARG A 17 -5.42 -6.55 -11.60
C ARG A 17 -6.73 -7.34 -11.67
N LYS A 18 -6.70 -8.61 -11.22
CA LYS A 18 -7.87 -9.50 -11.25
C LYS A 18 -8.81 -9.14 -10.10
N ASN A 19 -9.91 -8.46 -10.41
CA ASN A 19 -10.97 -8.17 -9.44
C ASN A 19 -11.66 -9.47 -8.98
N VAL A 20 -11.64 -9.72 -7.66
CA VAL A 20 -12.36 -10.83 -7.02
C VAL A 20 -13.31 -10.24 -5.96
N PHE A 21 -14.59 -10.15 -6.33
CA PHE A 21 -15.76 -9.97 -5.45
C PHE A 21 -16.57 -11.28 -5.54
N ALA A 22 -17.27 -11.82 -4.54
CA ALA A 22 -17.51 -11.48 -3.12
C ALA A 22 -17.86 -12.81 -2.37
N SER A 23 -18.44 -12.92 -1.16
CA SER A 23 -18.98 -11.96 -0.19
C SER A 23 -19.10 -12.63 1.20
N SER A 24 -19.10 -11.86 2.30
CA SER A 24 -19.84 -12.22 3.52
C SER A 24 -20.27 -10.96 4.30
N SER A 25 -21.39 -11.08 5.02
CA SER A 25 -22.12 -9.94 5.59
C SER A 25 -22.01 -9.86 7.10
N SER A 26 -21.42 -8.77 7.58
CA SER A 26 -21.61 -8.20 8.92
C SER A 26 -21.54 -6.68 8.82
N GLU A 27 -22.18 -5.99 9.76
CA GLU A 27 -22.51 -4.57 9.70
C GLU A 27 -21.27 -3.70 9.46
N ARG A 28 -21.19 -3.10 8.26
CA ARG A 28 -20.21 -2.05 7.98
C ARG A 28 -20.77 -0.72 8.47
N THR A 29 -20.31 -0.27 9.63
CA THR A 29 -20.05 1.15 9.83
C THR A 29 -19.30 1.63 8.59
N SER A 30 -19.82 2.65 7.90
CA SER A 30 -19.15 3.14 6.70
C SER A 30 -17.75 3.61 7.10
N ALA A 31 -16.72 3.06 6.46
CA ALA A 31 -15.35 3.49 6.68
C ALA A 31 -15.28 5.02 6.55
N ASN A 32 -14.64 5.68 7.51
CA ASN A 32 -14.43 7.12 7.45
C ASN A 32 -13.59 7.42 6.20
N ALA A 33 -14.03 8.35 5.34
CA ALA A 33 -13.30 8.68 4.12
C ALA A 33 -11.87 9.18 4.42
N ASN A 34 -11.68 9.79 5.60
CA ASN A 34 -10.39 10.28 6.08
C ASN A 34 -9.46 9.15 6.59
N ASP A 35 -9.98 7.94 6.83
CA ASP A 35 -9.19 6.75 7.18
C ASP A 35 -8.64 6.02 5.95
N ILE A 36 -9.03 6.41 4.73
CA ILE A 36 -8.58 5.75 3.51
C ILE A 36 -7.15 6.20 3.15
N MET A 37 -6.20 5.30 3.35
CA MET A 37 -4.80 5.45 2.98
C MET A 37 -4.58 4.89 1.57
N SER A 38 -3.91 5.64 0.70
CA SER A 38 -3.67 5.26 -0.71
C SER A 38 -2.26 4.68 -0.90
N TYR A 39 -2.12 3.68 -1.78
CA TYR A 39 -0.83 3.11 -2.13
C TYR A 39 0.04 4.09 -2.93
N VAL A 40 1.29 4.25 -2.53
CA VAL A 40 2.34 5.00 -3.23
C VAL A 40 3.52 4.07 -3.49
N SER A 41 3.89 3.91 -4.77
CA SER A 41 5.07 3.15 -5.17
C SER A 41 6.35 3.92 -4.83
N LEU A 42 7.34 3.25 -4.25
CA LEU A 42 8.60 3.84 -3.83
C LEU A 42 9.69 3.49 -4.87
N PRO A 43 10.21 4.44 -5.67
CA PRO A 43 11.16 4.15 -6.75
C PRO A 43 12.41 3.41 -6.28
N ASN A 44 12.98 2.58 -7.17
CA ASN A 44 14.21 1.80 -6.94
C ASN A 44 14.17 0.79 -5.77
N THR A 45 13.01 0.55 -5.16
CA THR A 45 12.84 -0.50 -4.13
C THR A 45 12.07 -1.71 -4.65
N LYS A 46 12.23 -2.88 -4.01
CA LYS A 46 11.69 -4.16 -4.50
C LYS A 46 11.18 -5.04 -3.37
N CYS A 47 10.07 -5.73 -3.62
CA CYS A 47 9.59 -6.84 -2.81
C CYS A 47 10.42 -8.12 -3.08
N MET A 48 10.16 -9.22 -2.36
CA MET A 48 10.95 -10.45 -2.49
C MET A 48 10.83 -11.10 -3.87
N ASP A 49 9.72 -10.88 -4.58
CA ASP A 49 9.44 -11.39 -5.93
C ASP A 49 9.92 -10.44 -7.06
N GLY A 50 10.43 -9.25 -6.73
CA GLY A 50 10.82 -8.23 -7.71
C GLY A 50 9.71 -7.25 -8.13
N THR A 51 8.50 -7.35 -7.56
CA THR A 51 7.47 -6.29 -7.69
C THR A 51 7.94 -4.99 -7.02
N GLN A 52 7.35 -3.86 -7.41
CA GLN A 52 7.74 -2.56 -6.88
C GLN A 52 7.23 -2.41 -5.45
N ALA A 53 8.13 -2.19 -4.48
CA ALA A 53 7.70 -1.91 -3.12
C ALA A 53 7.13 -0.48 -3.00
N GLY A 54 6.42 -0.24 -1.90
CA GLY A 54 5.72 1.02 -1.64
C GLY A 54 5.17 1.06 -0.22
N TYR A 55 4.33 2.04 0.05
CA TYR A 55 3.68 2.25 1.35
C TYR A 55 2.25 2.76 1.13
N PHE A 56 1.43 2.72 2.17
CA PHE A 56 0.13 3.40 2.18
C PHE A 56 0.27 4.70 2.98
N ILE A 57 -0.36 5.77 2.52
CA ILE A 57 -0.34 7.08 3.18
C ILE A 57 -1.71 7.75 3.11
N ARG A 58 -2.06 8.51 4.14
CA ARG A 58 -3.12 9.52 4.10
C ARG A 58 -2.49 10.88 4.38
N GLU A 59 -3.08 11.95 3.87
CA GLU A 59 -2.68 13.28 4.32
C GLU A 59 -3.19 13.53 5.74
N GLY A 60 -2.46 14.36 6.48
CA GLY A 60 -2.91 14.89 7.76
C GLY A 60 -4.14 15.79 7.59
N SER A 61 -4.94 15.91 8.65
CA SER A 61 -6.19 16.70 8.65
C SER A 61 -6.00 18.20 8.44
N SER A 62 -4.76 18.71 8.55
CA SER A 62 -4.39 20.08 8.23
C SER A 62 -2.95 20.18 7.69
N ASP A 63 -2.69 21.22 6.90
CA ASP A 63 -1.36 21.56 6.39
C ASP A 63 -0.33 21.86 7.51
N SER A 64 -0.82 22.19 8.71
CA SER A 64 -0.01 22.45 9.91
C SER A 64 0.37 21.19 10.70
N SER A 65 -0.07 20.00 10.27
CA SER A 65 0.30 18.74 10.93
C SER A 65 1.77 18.38 10.66
N ASN A 66 2.58 18.44 11.71
CA ASN A 66 4.01 18.14 11.70
C ASN A 66 4.34 16.75 12.29
N LEU A 67 3.31 15.93 12.58
CA LEU A 67 3.46 14.61 13.17
C LEU A 67 3.28 13.54 12.10
N PHE A 68 4.22 12.60 12.04
CA PHE A 68 4.19 11.46 11.13
C PHE A 68 4.09 10.15 11.92
N VAL A 69 3.21 9.25 11.52
CA VAL A 69 3.09 7.90 12.13
C VAL A 69 3.46 6.82 11.12
N ILE A 70 4.67 6.27 11.27
CA ILE A 70 5.16 5.18 10.43
C ILE A 70 4.83 3.85 11.08
N PHE A 71 3.90 3.10 10.47
CA PHE A 71 3.61 1.72 10.85
C PHE A 71 4.35 0.73 9.96
N LEU A 72 5.01 -0.25 10.58
CA LEU A 72 5.67 -1.36 9.88
C LEU A 72 4.85 -2.63 10.11
N GLU A 73 4.25 -3.17 9.04
CA GLU A 73 3.45 -4.38 9.12
C GLU A 73 4.31 -5.59 9.53
N GLY A 74 3.79 -6.39 10.46
CA GLY A 74 4.41 -7.66 10.87
C GLY A 74 4.16 -8.81 9.89
N GLY A 75 4.46 -10.04 10.32
CA GLY A 75 4.26 -11.24 9.49
C GLY A 75 5.36 -12.30 9.61
N GLY A 76 6.34 -12.10 10.49
CA GLY A 76 7.48 -13.00 10.68
C GLY A 76 8.55 -12.84 9.59
N SER A 77 9.44 -13.81 9.47
CA SER A 77 10.50 -13.85 8.46
C SER A 77 10.72 -15.27 7.95
N CYS A 78 11.30 -15.41 6.75
CA CYS A 78 11.88 -16.66 6.26
C CYS A 78 13.42 -16.61 6.40
N ARG A 79 14.07 -17.78 6.49
CA ARG A 79 15.52 -17.89 6.71
C ARG A 79 16.24 -18.90 5.82
N THR A 80 15.50 -19.82 5.19
CA THR A 80 16.00 -20.77 4.21
C THR A 80 15.34 -20.48 2.86
N LYS A 81 15.97 -20.91 1.76
CA LYS A 81 15.41 -20.70 0.43
C LYS A 81 14.01 -21.31 0.31
N GLU A 82 13.84 -22.53 0.82
CA GLU A 82 12.60 -23.29 0.77
C GLU A 82 11.45 -22.57 1.50
N HIS A 83 11.73 -21.94 2.64
CA HIS A 83 10.75 -21.16 3.40
C HIS A 83 10.46 -19.78 2.78
N CYS A 84 11.42 -19.20 2.04
CA CYS A 84 11.22 -17.94 1.32
C CYS A 84 10.45 -18.17 0.02
N ASP A 85 10.73 -19.23 -0.72
CA ASP A 85 10.01 -19.62 -1.94
C ASP A 85 8.51 -19.89 -1.65
N GLN A 86 8.17 -20.33 -0.44
CA GLN A 86 6.78 -20.46 0.02
C GLN A 86 6.08 -19.11 0.33
N ARG A 87 6.84 -18.04 0.57
CA ARG A 87 6.31 -16.70 0.94
C ARG A 87 6.38 -15.67 -0.17
N VAL A 88 7.27 -15.86 -1.16
CA VAL A 88 7.59 -14.88 -2.20
C VAL A 88 6.35 -14.46 -3.00
N ASN A 89 5.52 -15.42 -3.41
CA ASN A 89 4.27 -15.18 -4.15
C ASN A 89 3.05 -15.02 -3.22
N THR A 90 3.18 -14.22 -2.15
CA THR A 90 2.10 -13.93 -1.20
C THR A 90 2.04 -12.43 -0.90
N ARG A 91 0.99 -11.95 -0.22
CA ARG A 91 0.87 -10.54 0.22
C ARG A 91 2.06 -10.04 1.05
N LEU A 92 2.79 -10.93 1.74
CA LEU A 92 3.99 -10.58 2.51
C LEU A 92 5.29 -10.63 1.70
N GLY A 93 5.25 -11.10 0.44
CA GLY A 93 6.41 -11.22 -0.44
C GLY A 93 6.31 -10.42 -1.74
N SER A 94 5.13 -9.93 -2.09
CA SER A 94 4.79 -9.34 -3.39
C SER A 94 3.70 -8.27 -3.25
N SER A 95 3.90 -7.11 -3.89
CA SER A 95 2.94 -5.99 -3.87
C SER A 95 1.81 -6.12 -4.91
N ASP A 96 1.88 -7.12 -5.81
CA ASP A 96 0.79 -7.42 -6.74
C ASP A 96 -0.49 -7.90 -6.03
N TYR A 97 -0.36 -8.41 -4.80
CA TYR A 97 -1.47 -8.82 -3.94
C TYR A 97 -1.95 -7.73 -2.96
N TRP A 98 -1.40 -6.51 -3.05
CA TRP A 98 -1.81 -5.39 -2.19
C TRP A 98 -3.02 -4.66 -2.79
N PRO A 99 -4.01 -4.23 -1.99
CA PRO A 99 -5.09 -3.39 -2.48
C PRO A 99 -4.55 -2.01 -2.92
N GLU A 100 -5.34 -1.25 -3.68
CA GLU A 100 -4.97 0.12 -4.09
C GLU A 100 -5.07 1.12 -2.92
N SER A 101 -5.91 0.82 -1.94
CA SER A 101 -6.07 1.56 -0.70
C SER A 101 -6.31 0.63 0.49
N MET A 102 -6.04 1.12 1.69
CA MET A 102 -6.37 0.45 2.95
C MET A 102 -7.02 1.41 3.94
N GLU A 103 -7.79 0.88 4.87
CA GLU A 103 -8.41 1.64 5.96
C GLU A 103 -7.44 1.68 7.16
N GLY A 104 -7.06 2.89 7.60
CA GLY A 104 -6.27 3.13 8.80
C GLY A 104 -7.07 2.80 10.05
N LYS A 105 -6.53 1.92 10.90
CA LYS A 105 -7.19 1.41 12.11
C LYS A 105 -6.33 1.59 13.35
N ASN A 106 -6.96 1.55 14.52
CA ASN A 106 -6.28 1.79 15.79
C ASN A 106 -5.54 3.14 15.74
N PHE A 107 -4.24 3.16 16.08
CA PHE A 107 -3.38 4.35 16.03
C PHE A 107 -3.18 4.97 14.62
N LEU A 108 -3.68 4.35 13.54
CA LEU A 108 -3.68 4.95 12.18
C LEU A 108 -4.98 5.67 11.81
N SER A 109 -6.07 5.46 12.56
CA SER A 109 -7.35 6.12 12.27
C SER A 109 -7.27 7.64 12.49
N SER A 110 -8.05 8.39 11.72
CA SER A 110 -8.24 9.84 11.79
C SER A 110 -9.39 10.26 12.72
N ASP A 111 -10.07 9.30 13.36
CA ASP A 111 -11.07 9.58 14.38
C ASP A 111 -10.37 10.07 15.67
N CYS A 112 -10.61 11.34 16.05
CA CYS A 112 -10.02 11.93 17.26
C CYS A 112 -10.74 11.53 18.57
N GLU A 113 -11.93 10.93 18.53
CA GLU A 113 -12.56 10.34 19.73
C GLU A 113 -11.89 9.00 20.08
N PHE A 114 -11.54 8.22 19.05
CA PHE A 114 -10.92 6.90 19.20
C PHE A 114 -9.37 6.94 19.24
N ASN A 115 -8.74 7.85 18.50
CA ASN A 115 -7.29 8.00 18.37
C ASN A 115 -6.84 9.46 18.64
N PRO A 116 -7.05 10.00 19.85
CA PRO A 116 -6.79 11.41 20.17
C PRO A 116 -5.31 11.82 20.00
N ASP A 117 -4.37 10.89 20.16
CA ASP A 117 -2.93 11.18 20.07
C ASP A 117 -2.44 11.37 18.63
N PHE A 118 -3.05 10.66 17.66
CA PHE A 118 -2.53 10.57 16.29
C PHE A 118 -3.56 10.86 15.18
N CYS A 119 -4.82 11.20 15.50
CA CYS A 119 -5.85 11.42 14.48
C CYS A 119 -5.42 12.42 13.38
N ASN A 120 -4.73 13.50 13.77
CA ASN A 120 -4.28 14.55 12.85
C ASN A 120 -2.96 14.24 12.12
N ALA A 121 -2.27 13.13 12.41
CA ALA A 121 -0.97 12.80 11.83
C ALA A 121 -1.01 12.52 10.32
N LYS A 122 0.15 12.66 9.67
CA LYS A 122 0.47 12.17 8.33
C LYS A 122 1.00 10.73 8.38
#